data_AF-A0A822DSX9-F1
#
_entry.id   AF-A0A822DSX9-F1
#
_cell.length_a   1.000
_cell.length_b   1.000
_cell.length_c   1.000
_cell.angle_alpha   90.00
_cell.angle_beta   90.00
_cell.angle_gamma   90.00
#
_symmetry.space_group_name_H-M   'P 1'
#
loop_
_entity.id
_entity.type
_entity.pdbx_description
1 polymer ?
#
loop_
_entity_poly.entity_id
_entity_poly.type
_entity_poly.pdbx_seq_one_letter_code
_entity_poly.pdbx_strand_id
1 'polypeptide(L)'
;QLCPFYHVIFEDWNASIERQGSQLKNIIESNWPQHKTILDVSCGIGTQTIGLSKNGYQVTASDLSENEIERAKKEAQQRGQINISFSVCDMRRAFTHHGGNFDIVISCDNSIPHLLTDEDILLALKQMYSCLRPGGGCLITVRDYDREQRGGKNIVKPYGKAKIENDKRYVALQVWDFDEQNSQYYDFTLYIIEEDLYSKHIEE
;
A
#
# COMPACT_ATOMS: atom_id res chain seq x y z
N GLN A 1 -10.42 -11.17 -5.89
CA GLN A 1 -10.34 -9.69 -5.81
C GLN A 1 -10.38 -9.29 -4.34
N LEU A 2 -9.28 -8.76 -3.79
CA LEU A 2 -9.15 -8.43 -2.35
C LEU A 2 -9.65 -7.01 -2.00
N CYS A 3 -9.83 -6.15 -3.01
CA CYS A 3 -10.22 -4.73 -2.89
C CYS A 3 -11.32 -4.42 -1.84
N PRO A 4 -12.47 -5.12 -1.80
CA PRO A 4 -13.53 -4.78 -0.84
C PRO A 4 -13.11 -4.98 0.62
N PHE A 5 -12.14 -5.84 0.91
CA PHE A 5 -11.79 -6.24 2.28
C PHE A 5 -10.45 -5.69 2.78
N TYR A 6 -9.68 -4.98 1.96
CA TYR A 6 -8.37 -4.45 2.41
C TYR A 6 -8.46 -3.53 3.63
N HIS A 7 -9.56 -2.79 3.79
CA HIS A 7 -9.78 -1.96 4.97
C HIS A 7 -10.02 -2.77 6.26
N VAL A 8 -10.43 -4.04 6.13
CA VAL A 8 -10.70 -4.97 7.24
C VAL A 8 -9.40 -5.54 7.81
N ILE A 9 -8.32 -5.51 7.04
CA ILE A 9 -6.96 -5.85 7.49
C ILE A 9 -6.50 -4.90 8.61
N PHE A 10 -6.92 -3.63 8.55
CA PHE A 10 -6.58 -2.66 9.57
C PHE A 10 -7.54 -2.78 10.75
N GLU A 11 -6.99 -2.89 11.96
CA GLU A 11 -7.77 -2.85 13.22
C GLU A 11 -8.63 -1.58 13.27
N ASP A 12 -8.00 -0.43 12.98
CA ASP A 12 -8.65 0.83 12.66
C ASP A 12 -7.95 1.46 11.45
N TRP A 13 -8.66 1.52 10.33
CA TRP A 13 -8.09 2.07 9.10
C TRP A 13 -7.92 3.59 9.15
N ASN A 14 -8.83 4.32 9.82
CA ASN A 14 -8.69 5.76 9.94
C ASN A 14 -7.49 6.12 10.82
N ALA A 15 -7.30 5.42 11.94
CA ALA A 15 -6.09 5.57 12.76
C ALA A 15 -4.83 5.20 11.97
N SER A 16 -4.90 4.20 11.08
CA SER A 16 -3.78 3.81 10.21
C SER A 16 -3.43 4.88 9.18
N ILE A 17 -4.43 5.51 8.55
CA ILE A 17 -4.25 6.66 7.64
C ILE A 17 -3.52 7.79 8.36
N GLU A 18 -3.99 8.20 9.55
CA GLU A 18 -3.38 9.29 10.31
C GLU A 18 -1.95 8.95 10.75
N ARG A 19 -1.74 7.73 11.26
CA ARG A 19 -0.44 7.27 11.75
C ARG A 19 0.59 7.19 10.62
N GLN A 20 0.26 6.49 9.53
CA GLN A 20 1.20 6.33 8.42
C GLN A 20 1.48 7.67 7.72
N GLY A 21 0.45 8.52 7.52
CA GLY A 21 0.63 9.86 6.97
C GLY A 21 1.57 10.72 7.84
N SER A 22 1.40 10.68 9.16
CA SER A 22 2.27 11.40 10.11
C SER A 22 3.71 10.87 10.12
N GLN A 23 3.89 9.54 10.05
CA GLN A 23 5.21 8.92 10.01
C GLN A 23 5.98 9.33 8.74
N LEU A 24 5.33 9.28 7.58
CA LEU A 24 5.92 9.73 6.31
C LEU A 24 6.19 11.23 6.32
N LYS A 25 5.25 12.06 6.81
CA LYS A 25 5.47 13.51 7.00
C LYS A 25 6.74 13.78 7.79
N ASN A 26 6.94 13.12 8.93
CA ASN A 26 8.10 13.37 9.79
C ASN A 26 9.42 13.04 9.07
N ILE A 27 9.46 11.95 8.30
CA ILE A 27 10.62 11.60 7.48
C ILE A 27 10.84 12.66 6.40
N ILE A 28 9.78 13.06 5.71
CA ILE A 28 9.85 14.04 4.62
C ILE A 28 10.32 15.39 5.15
N GLU A 29 9.74 15.91 6.23
CA GLU A 29 10.12 17.21 6.79
C GLU A 29 11.54 17.24 7.36
N SER A 30 12.03 16.11 7.88
CA SER A 30 13.39 16.02 8.42
C SER A 30 14.46 16.06 7.32
N ASN A 31 14.16 15.57 6.12
CA ASN A 31 15.11 15.50 5.01
C ASN A 31 14.87 16.58 3.95
N TRP A 32 13.62 17.01 3.78
CA TRP A 32 13.14 17.89 2.70
C TRP A 32 12.08 18.89 3.21
N PRO A 33 12.40 19.78 4.16
CA PRO A 33 11.42 20.61 4.89
C PRO A 33 10.57 21.56 4.02
N GLN A 34 11.03 21.90 2.82
CA GLN A 34 10.32 22.78 1.88
C GLN A 34 9.58 22.03 0.76
N HIS A 35 9.65 20.70 0.75
CA HIS A 35 9.07 19.86 -0.31
C HIS A 35 7.60 19.57 0.00
N LYS A 36 6.72 19.71 -1.00
CA LYS A 36 5.26 19.65 -0.86
C LYS A 36 4.55 18.80 -1.93
N THR A 37 5.17 18.51 -3.07
CA THR A 37 4.56 17.67 -4.12
C THR A 37 5.01 16.21 -4.02
N ILE A 38 4.08 15.28 -3.97
CA ILE A 38 4.36 13.86 -3.82
C ILE A 38 3.78 13.09 -4.99
N LEU A 39 4.57 12.16 -5.56
CA LEU A 39 4.08 11.09 -6.41
C LEU A 39 4.10 9.76 -5.66
N ASP A 40 2.94 9.16 -5.42
CA ASP A 40 2.80 7.78 -4.93
C ASP A 40 2.59 6.84 -6.12
N VAL A 41 3.57 5.98 -6.43
CA VAL A 41 3.52 5.10 -7.61
C VAL A 41 2.91 3.72 -7.34
N SER A 42 2.45 3.48 -6.11
CA SER A 42 1.84 2.20 -5.70
C SER A 42 0.84 2.44 -4.57
N CYS A 43 -0.13 3.33 -4.81
CA CYS A 43 -0.95 3.89 -3.73
C CYS A 43 -1.97 2.91 -3.14
N GLY A 44 -2.24 1.78 -3.81
CA GLY A 44 -3.31 0.85 -3.47
C GLY A 44 -4.63 1.58 -3.26
N ILE A 45 -5.32 1.25 -2.15
CA ILE A 45 -6.58 1.92 -1.76
C ILE A 45 -6.40 3.30 -1.09
N GLY A 46 -5.19 3.85 -1.10
CA GLY A 46 -4.91 5.23 -0.75
C GLY A 46 -4.56 5.51 0.71
N THR A 47 -4.25 4.50 1.53
CA THR A 47 -3.98 4.69 2.98
C THR A 47 -2.96 5.81 3.25
N GLN A 48 -1.81 5.74 2.59
CA GLN A 48 -0.71 6.68 2.77
C GLN A 48 -0.92 7.97 1.97
N THR A 49 -1.37 7.83 0.72
CA THR A 49 -1.76 8.94 -0.17
C THR A 49 -2.76 9.89 0.51
N ILE A 50 -3.84 9.37 1.10
CA ILE A 50 -4.85 10.16 1.82
C ILE A 50 -4.25 10.78 3.09
N GLY A 51 -3.43 10.01 3.83
CA GLY A 51 -2.76 10.51 5.03
C GLY A 51 -1.82 11.68 4.73
N LEU A 52 -1.03 11.60 3.65
CA LEU A 52 -0.16 12.68 3.21
C LEU A 52 -0.94 13.90 2.71
N SER A 53 -2.02 13.69 1.95
CA SER A 53 -2.92 14.78 1.53
C SER A 53 -3.50 15.53 2.74
N LYS A 54 -3.97 14.80 3.77
CA LYS A 54 -4.44 15.40 5.04
C LYS A 54 -3.36 16.21 5.77
N ASN A 55 -2.11 15.83 5.59
CA ASN A 55 -0.93 16.53 6.13
C ASN A 55 -0.48 17.73 5.27
N GLY A 56 -1.25 18.12 4.26
CA GLY A 56 -1.03 19.32 3.46
C GLY A 56 -0.08 19.15 2.28
N TYR A 57 0.24 17.91 1.90
CA TYR A 57 0.97 17.63 0.67
C TYR A 57 0.04 17.62 -0.55
N GLN A 58 0.55 18.06 -1.69
CA GLN A 58 -0.13 17.89 -2.98
C GLN A 58 0.27 16.52 -3.55
N VAL A 59 -0.68 15.59 -3.59
CA VAL A 59 -0.39 14.20 -3.95
C VAL A 59 -0.96 13.85 -5.33
N THR A 60 -0.10 13.33 -6.19
CA THR A 60 -0.49 12.54 -7.37
C THR A 60 -0.23 11.08 -7.04
N ALA A 61 -1.17 10.20 -7.38
CA ALA A 61 -1.14 8.80 -6.99
C ALA A 61 -1.49 7.90 -8.17
N SER A 62 -0.81 6.76 -8.25
CA SER A 62 -1.14 5.70 -9.18
C SER A 62 -0.92 4.32 -8.59
N ASP A 63 -1.62 3.35 -9.17
CA ASP A 63 -1.47 1.94 -8.86
C ASP A 63 -1.76 1.13 -10.14
N LEU A 64 -1.23 -0.10 -10.22
CA LEU A 64 -1.50 -1.01 -11.32
C LEU A 64 -2.96 -1.51 -11.30
N SER A 65 -3.58 -1.57 -10.12
CA SER A 65 -4.93 -2.09 -9.93
C SER A 65 -5.99 -1.02 -10.12
N GLU A 66 -6.76 -1.11 -11.22
CA GLU A 66 -7.92 -0.24 -11.48
C GLU A 66 -8.93 -0.26 -10.33
N ASN A 67 -9.17 -1.44 -9.74
CA ASN A 67 -10.12 -1.58 -8.63
C ASN A 67 -9.64 -0.85 -7.37
N GLU A 68 -8.33 -0.84 -7.11
CA GLU A 68 -7.77 -0.15 -5.95
C GLU A 68 -7.80 1.36 -6.16
N ILE A 69 -7.53 1.83 -7.38
CA ILE A 69 -7.68 3.23 -7.76
C ILE A 69 -9.12 3.71 -7.60
N GLU A 70 -10.11 2.95 -8.08
CA GLU A 70 -11.52 3.32 -7.90
C GLU A 70 -11.94 3.32 -6.43
N ARG A 71 -11.37 2.44 -5.61
CA ARG A 71 -11.58 2.49 -4.15
C ARG A 71 -10.91 3.72 -3.54
N ALA A 72 -9.65 3.99 -3.86
CA ALA A 72 -8.90 5.13 -3.33
C ALA A 72 -9.60 6.47 -3.62
N LYS A 73 -10.12 6.65 -4.84
CA LYS A 73 -10.92 7.83 -5.22
C LYS A 73 -12.14 8.01 -4.32
N LYS A 74 -12.92 6.94 -4.10
CA LYS A 74 -14.11 6.98 -3.23
C LYS A 74 -13.74 7.33 -1.79
N GLU A 75 -12.67 6.75 -1.27
CA GLU A 75 -12.22 6.95 0.10
C GLU A 75 -11.66 8.35 0.34
N ALA A 76 -10.94 8.88 -0.64
CA ALA A 76 -10.46 10.26 -0.65
C ALA A 76 -11.65 11.24 -0.69
N GLN A 77 -12.62 11.02 -1.58
CA GLN A 77 -13.81 11.86 -1.70
C GLN A 77 -14.63 11.87 -0.40
N GLN A 78 -14.88 10.71 0.20
CA GLN A 78 -15.60 10.59 1.48
C GLN A 78 -14.90 11.33 2.63
N ARG A 79 -13.58 11.51 2.55
CA ARG A 79 -12.76 12.24 3.54
C ARG A 79 -12.46 13.68 3.13
N GLY A 80 -13.12 14.20 2.11
CA GLY A 80 -12.92 15.57 1.61
C GLY A 80 -11.56 15.82 0.96
N GLN A 81 -10.80 14.78 0.60
CA GLN A 81 -9.50 14.88 -0.07
C GLN A 81 -9.66 14.93 -1.59
N ILE A 82 -10.17 16.04 -2.10
CA ILE A 82 -10.51 16.21 -3.53
C ILE A 82 -9.32 16.65 -4.41
N ASN A 83 -8.18 17.00 -3.80
CA ASN A 83 -7.01 17.53 -4.51
C ASN A 83 -6.01 16.44 -4.93
N ILE A 84 -6.33 15.16 -4.71
CA ILE A 84 -5.48 14.05 -5.09
C ILE A 84 -5.81 13.63 -6.53
N SER A 85 -4.79 13.58 -7.39
CA SER A 85 -4.94 13.04 -8.75
C SER A 85 -4.67 11.54 -8.73
N PHE A 86 -5.63 10.73 -9.17
CA PHE A 86 -5.50 9.27 -9.22
C PHE A 86 -5.49 8.75 -10.66
N SER A 87 -4.62 7.79 -10.96
CA SER A 87 -4.57 7.13 -12.28
C SER A 87 -4.13 5.66 -12.18
N VAL A 88 -4.51 4.84 -13.16
CA VAL A 88 -3.99 3.48 -13.29
C VAL A 88 -2.64 3.54 -14.00
N CYS A 89 -1.57 3.08 -13.37
CA CYS A 89 -0.23 3.10 -13.93
C CYS A 89 0.65 1.99 -13.33
N ASP A 90 1.42 1.32 -14.19
CA ASP A 90 2.53 0.47 -13.77
C ASP A 90 3.71 1.35 -13.35
N MET A 91 4.28 1.15 -12.16
CA MET A 91 5.42 1.93 -11.67
C MET A 91 6.65 1.89 -12.58
N ARG A 92 6.81 0.83 -13.40
CA ARG A 92 7.84 0.74 -14.46
C ARG A 92 7.61 1.71 -15.62
N ARG A 93 6.53 2.48 -15.59
CA ARG A 93 6.19 3.54 -16.56
C ARG A 93 5.93 4.89 -15.88
N ALA A 94 6.30 5.04 -14.60
CA ALA A 94 5.95 6.20 -13.79
C ALA A 94 6.35 7.53 -14.44
N PHE A 95 7.58 7.67 -14.95
CA PHE A 95 8.01 8.92 -15.58
C PHE A 95 7.34 9.16 -16.93
N THR A 96 7.18 8.11 -17.73
CA THR A 96 6.47 8.24 -19.03
C THR A 96 5.01 8.67 -18.84
N HIS A 97 4.39 8.32 -17.72
CA HIS A 97 3.01 8.64 -17.43
C HIS A 97 2.81 9.97 -16.69
N HIS A 98 3.60 10.23 -15.64
CA HIS A 98 3.44 11.38 -14.76
C HIS A 98 4.36 12.56 -15.10
N GLY A 99 5.40 12.34 -15.90
CA GLY A 99 6.46 13.31 -16.11
C GLY A 99 7.35 13.49 -14.88
N GLY A 100 8.05 14.63 -14.82
CA GLY A 100 8.98 14.98 -13.75
C GLY A 100 8.52 16.13 -12.86
N ASN A 101 9.45 16.64 -12.06
CA ASN A 101 9.29 17.77 -11.13
C ASN A 101 8.53 17.47 -9.83
N PHE A 102 8.44 16.22 -9.43
CA PHE A 102 7.97 15.87 -8.09
C PHE A 102 9.06 16.12 -7.06
N ASP A 103 8.64 16.65 -5.91
CA ASP A 103 9.54 16.88 -4.79
C ASP A 103 9.93 15.55 -4.15
N ILE A 104 8.96 14.66 -3.95
CA ILE A 104 9.15 13.33 -3.38
C ILE A 104 8.42 12.28 -4.23
N VAL A 105 9.04 11.12 -4.44
CA VAL A 105 8.39 9.94 -5.01
C VAL A 105 8.37 8.84 -3.96
N ILE A 106 7.23 8.18 -3.76
CA ILE A 106 7.08 7.11 -2.77
C ILE A 106 6.58 5.82 -3.40
N SER A 107 7.06 4.69 -2.88
CA SER A 107 6.45 3.36 -3.07
C SER A 107 6.61 2.57 -1.78
N CYS A 108 5.52 2.42 -1.05
CA CYS A 108 5.55 1.98 0.34
C CYS A 108 4.53 0.88 0.61
N ASP A 109 4.64 0.22 1.77
CA ASP A 109 3.90 -0.99 2.13
C ASP A 109 4.19 -2.19 1.20
N ASN A 110 5.48 -2.40 0.91
CA ASN A 110 5.99 -3.62 0.28
C ASN A 110 5.54 -3.85 -1.18
N SER A 111 5.40 -2.77 -1.97
CA SER A 111 5.00 -2.88 -3.38
C SER A 111 6.15 -3.28 -4.33
N ILE A 112 7.40 -2.84 -4.07
CA ILE A 112 8.55 -3.15 -4.93
C ILE A 112 8.79 -4.66 -5.13
N PRO A 113 8.65 -5.54 -4.10
CA PRO A 113 8.80 -6.99 -4.26
C PRO A 113 7.80 -7.67 -5.21
N HIS A 114 6.78 -6.97 -5.71
CA HIS A 114 5.92 -7.49 -6.79
C HIS A 114 6.62 -7.47 -8.16
N LEU A 115 7.75 -6.77 -8.29
CA LEU A 115 8.62 -6.82 -9.46
C LEU A 115 9.57 -8.01 -9.30
N LEU A 116 9.38 -9.03 -10.14
CA LEU A 116 9.99 -10.35 -9.96
C LEU A 116 11.42 -10.46 -10.50
N THR A 117 11.98 -9.41 -11.11
CA THR A 117 13.33 -9.45 -11.67
C THR A 117 14.11 -8.20 -11.28
N ASP A 118 15.43 -8.33 -11.19
CA ASP A 118 16.33 -7.21 -10.95
C ASP A 118 16.21 -6.17 -12.07
N GLU A 119 15.94 -6.60 -13.30
CA GLU A 119 15.70 -5.70 -14.44
C GLU A 119 14.43 -4.86 -14.25
N ASP A 120 13.34 -5.47 -13.78
CA ASP A 120 12.08 -4.77 -13.52
C ASP A 120 12.21 -3.81 -12.34
N ILE A 121 12.89 -4.23 -11.27
CA ILE A 121 13.19 -3.37 -10.11
C ILE A 121 14.04 -2.17 -10.56
N LEU A 122 15.12 -2.41 -11.30
CA LEU A 122 15.99 -1.35 -11.81
C LEU A 122 15.22 -0.39 -12.73
N LEU A 123 14.33 -0.92 -13.59
CA LEU A 123 13.49 -0.10 -14.46
C LEU A 123 12.56 0.79 -13.64
N ALA A 124 11.85 0.25 -12.65
CA ALA A 124 10.97 1.02 -11.78
C ALA A 124 11.74 2.12 -11.02
N LEU A 125 12.89 1.78 -10.43
CA LEU A 125 13.73 2.76 -9.72
C LEU A 125 14.23 3.88 -10.64
N LYS A 126 14.59 3.56 -11.89
CA LYS A 126 14.96 4.59 -12.89
C LYS A 126 13.78 5.50 -13.22
N GLN A 127 12.58 4.95 -13.38
CA GLN A 127 11.38 5.74 -13.65
C GLN A 127 11.03 6.65 -12.47
N MET A 128 11.06 6.12 -11.24
CA MET A 128 10.85 6.91 -10.02
C MET A 128 11.88 8.03 -9.90
N TYR A 129 13.16 7.74 -10.15
CA TYR A 129 14.22 8.75 -10.13
C TYR A 129 13.99 9.84 -11.18
N SER A 130 13.58 9.49 -12.39
CA SER A 130 13.26 10.46 -13.44
C SER A 130 12.05 11.34 -13.13
N CYS A 131 11.14 10.91 -12.26
CA CYS A 131 10.03 11.75 -11.80
C CYS A 131 10.49 12.89 -10.87
N LEU A 132 11.67 12.76 -10.24
CA LEU A 132 12.14 13.72 -9.24
C LEU A 132 12.66 15.01 -9.85
N ARG A 133 12.41 16.13 -9.17
CA ARG A 133 13.16 17.37 -9.40
C ARG A 133 14.58 17.26 -8.83
N PRO A 134 15.54 18.11 -9.27
CA PRO A 134 16.83 18.24 -8.59
C PRO A 134 16.65 18.56 -7.09
N GLY A 135 17.31 17.78 -6.24
CA GLY A 135 17.21 17.90 -4.77
C GLY A 135 16.00 17.20 -4.14
N GLY A 136 15.15 16.54 -4.95
CA GLY A 136 14.04 15.71 -4.48
C GLY A 136 14.49 14.38 -3.88
N GLY A 137 13.53 13.64 -3.32
CA GLY A 137 13.76 12.42 -2.56
C GLY A 137 12.90 11.24 -2.98
N CYS A 138 13.42 10.02 -2.84
CA CYS A 138 12.64 8.80 -3.00
C CYS A 138 12.51 8.06 -1.66
N LEU A 139 11.29 7.68 -1.28
CA LEU A 139 11.03 6.84 -0.10
C LEU A 139 10.46 5.50 -0.53
N ILE A 140 11.12 4.43 -0.12
CA ILE A 140 10.69 3.06 -0.41
C ILE A 140 10.64 2.30 0.89
N THR A 141 9.54 1.58 1.14
CA THR A 141 9.45 0.65 2.28
C THR A 141 9.17 -0.76 1.80
N VAL A 142 9.94 -1.69 2.35
CA VAL A 142 9.80 -3.13 2.11
C VAL A 142 9.72 -3.84 3.45
N ARG A 143 9.16 -5.04 3.43
CA ARG A 143 9.22 -5.98 4.54
C ARG A 143 10.68 -6.29 4.83
N ASP A 144 11.00 -6.42 6.11
CA ASP A 144 12.29 -6.94 6.56
C ASP A 144 12.34 -8.45 6.30
N TYR A 145 12.67 -8.84 5.06
CA TYR A 145 12.71 -10.23 4.62
C TYR A 145 13.81 -11.05 5.31
N ASP A 146 14.80 -10.42 5.93
CA ASP A 146 15.82 -11.12 6.73
C ASP A 146 15.23 -11.72 8.01
N ARG A 147 14.12 -11.16 8.50
CA ARG A 147 13.38 -11.69 9.66
C ARG A 147 12.28 -12.68 9.29
N GLU A 148 12.00 -12.85 8.01
CA GLU A 148 10.96 -13.76 7.56
C GLU A 148 11.52 -15.17 7.44
N GLN A 149 10.80 -16.15 8.00
CA GLN A 149 11.09 -17.54 7.72
C GLN A 149 10.80 -17.82 6.23
N ARG A 150 11.83 -18.23 5.49
CA ARG A 150 11.75 -18.59 4.08
C ARG A 150 11.76 -20.10 3.90
N GLY A 151 11.13 -20.55 2.83
CA GLY A 151 11.09 -21.95 2.41
C GLY A 151 9.95 -22.74 3.04
N GLY A 152 9.41 -23.68 2.26
CA GLY A 152 8.25 -24.48 2.61
C GLY A 152 6.97 -24.03 1.87
N LYS A 153 5.92 -24.83 2.02
CA LYS A 153 4.59 -24.62 1.45
C LYS A 153 3.53 -24.61 2.54
N ASN A 154 2.39 -24.00 2.28
CA ASN A 154 1.26 -23.88 3.18
C ASN A 154 1.60 -23.21 4.52
N ILE A 155 2.51 -22.22 4.50
CA ILE A 155 2.89 -21.51 5.72
C ILE A 155 1.78 -20.54 6.08
N VAL A 156 1.01 -20.88 7.13
CA VAL A 156 -0.10 -20.07 7.60
C VAL A 156 0.36 -19.04 8.62
N LYS A 157 0.10 -17.76 8.35
CA LYS A 157 0.42 -16.64 9.24
C LYS A 157 -0.86 -15.85 9.56
N PRO A 158 -1.23 -15.66 10.83
CA PRO A 158 -2.28 -14.70 11.19
C PRO A 158 -1.94 -13.31 10.67
N TYR A 159 -2.94 -12.54 10.24
CA TYR A 159 -2.71 -11.19 9.73
C TYR A 159 -3.56 -10.17 10.48
N GLY A 160 -2.88 -9.36 11.29
CA GLY A 160 -3.54 -8.45 12.21
C GLY A 160 -4.31 -9.17 13.31
N LYS A 161 -5.28 -8.46 13.91
CA LYS A 161 -6.22 -9.03 14.88
C LYS A 161 -7.59 -9.21 14.23
N ALA A 162 -8.43 -10.04 14.83
CA ALA A 162 -9.83 -10.11 14.44
C ALA A 162 -10.51 -8.73 14.60
N LYS A 163 -11.31 -8.34 13.61
CA LYS A 163 -12.08 -7.09 13.60
C LYS A 163 -13.56 -7.40 13.75
N ILE A 164 -14.31 -6.60 14.50
CA ILE A 164 -15.77 -6.66 14.56
C ILE A 164 -16.33 -5.38 13.96
N GLU A 165 -17.22 -5.52 12.97
CA GLU A 165 -17.87 -4.40 12.29
C GLU A 165 -19.25 -4.84 11.79
N ASN A 166 -20.29 -4.07 12.11
CA ASN A 166 -21.68 -4.35 11.73
C ASN A 166 -22.12 -5.79 12.07
N ASP A 167 -21.91 -6.20 13.32
CA ASP A 167 -22.23 -7.56 13.83
C ASP A 167 -21.55 -8.72 13.10
N LYS A 168 -20.50 -8.43 12.33
CA LYS A 168 -19.65 -9.43 11.68
C LYS A 168 -18.26 -9.40 12.28
N ARG A 169 -17.69 -10.58 12.50
CA ARG A 169 -16.27 -10.74 12.82
C ARG A 169 -15.51 -11.12 11.56
N TYR A 170 -14.38 -10.45 11.35
CA TYR A 170 -13.46 -10.76 10.27
C TYR A 170 -12.14 -11.24 10.85
N VAL A 171 -11.62 -12.34 10.31
CA VAL A 171 -10.30 -12.89 10.65
C VAL A 171 -9.50 -13.01 9.36
N ALA A 172 -8.32 -12.40 9.32
CA ALA A 172 -7.43 -12.48 8.17
C ALA A 172 -6.24 -13.40 8.47
N LEU A 173 -5.89 -14.23 7.49
CA LEU A 173 -4.68 -15.05 7.52
C LEU A 173 -4.05 -15.08 6.14
N GLN A 174 -2.74 -15.27 6.13
CA GLN A 174 -1.94 -15.37 4.93
C GLN A 174 -1.44 -16.79 4.79
N VAL A 175 -1.45 -17.30 3.57
CA VAL A 175 -0.77 -18.54 3.20
C VAL A 175 0.34 -18.20 2.23
N TRP A 176 1.55 -18.65 2.57
CA TRP A 176 2.76 -18.41 1.79
C TRP A 176 3.28 -19.74 1.26
N ASP A 177 3.58 -19.77 -0.03
CA ASP A 177 4.13 -20.93 -0.74
C ASP A 177 5.42 -20.50 -1.44
N PHE A 178 6.57 -20.86 -0.87
CA PHE A 178 7.86 -20.54 -1.47
C PHE A 178 8.19 -21.48 -2.64
N ASP A 179 8.95 -20.96 -3.60
CA ASP A 179 9.53 -21.81 -4.64
C ASP A 179 10.47 -22.86 -4.04
N GLU A 180 10.56 -24.01 -4.73
CA GLU A 180 11.36 -25.15 -4.28
C GLU A 180 12.85 -25.03 -4.62
N GLN A 181 13.24 -24.09 -5.49
CA GLN A 181 14.61 -24.02 -5.99
C GLN A 181 15.53 -23.34 -4.97
N ASN A 182 15.14 -22.16 -4.50
CA ASN A 182 15.94 -21.35 -3.60
C ASN A 182 15.08 -20.49 -2.65
N SER A 183 13.76 -20.61 -2.72
CA SER A 183 12.81 -19.84 -1.91
C SER A 183 12.98 -18.33 -2.08
N GLN A 184 13.39 -17.91 -3.29
CA GLN A 184 13.50 -16.50 -3.65
C GLN A 184 12.13 -15.90 -3.92
N TYR A 185 11.28 -16.63 -4.61
CA TYR A 185 9.90 -16.27 -4.91
C TYR A 185 8.93 -17.00 -3.99
N TYR A 186 7.77 -16.40 -3.80
CA TYR A 186 6.68 -17.02 -3.09
C TYR A 186 5.35 -16.54 -3.66
N ASP A 187 4.39 -17.46 -3.71
CA ASP A 187 3.00 -17.11 -3.88
C ASP A 187 2.42 -16.70 -2.52
N PHE A 188 1.55 -15.71 -2.57
CA PHE A 188 0.91 -15.13 -1.41
C PHE A 188 -0.60 -15.13 -1.59
N THR A 189 -1.31 -15.78 -0.68
CA THR A 189 -2.78 -15.74 -0.65
C THR A 189 -3.26 -15.17 0.67
N LEU A 190 -4.09 -14.13 0.60
CA LEU A 190 -4.80 -13.57 1.75
C LEU A 190 -6.20 -14.16 1.83
N TYR A 191 -6.49 -14.86 2.92
CA TYR A 191 -7.83 -15.33 3.25
C TYR A 191 -8.45 -14.39 4.27
N ILE A 192 -9.72 -14.06 4.06
CA ILE A 192 -10.52 -13.26 4.98
C ILE A 192 -11.77 -14.07 5.27
N ILE A 193 -11.89 -14.48 6.52
CA ILE A 193 -13.01 -15.27 7.03
C ILE A 193 -13.99 -14.29 7.67
N GLU A 194 -15.24 -14.34 7.23
CA GLU A 194 -16.34 -13.56 7.78
C GLU A 194 -17.24 -14.50 8.62
N GLU A 195 -17.47 -14.13 9.87
CA GLU A 195 -18.37 -14.81 10.82
C GLU A 195 -19.51 -13.85 11.18
N ASP A 196 -20.76 -14.26 10.92
CA ASP A 196 -21.95 -13.51 11.35
C ASP A 196 -22.23 -13.80 12.84
N LEU A 197 -22.09 -12.77 13.67
CA LEU A 197 -22.26 -12.91 15.13
C LEU A 197 -23.73 -12.94 15.55
N TYR A 198 -24.66 -12.54 14.69
CA TYR A 198 -26.10 -12.54 15.00
C TYR A 198 -26.64 -13.97 15.18
N SER A 199 -26.09 -14.93 14.45
CA SER A 199 -26.49 -16.34 14.48
C SER A 199 -26.23 -17.06 15.81
N LYS A 200 -25.48 -16.47 16.75
CA LYS A 200 -25.21 -17.03 18.08
C LYS A 200 -26.28 -16.74 19.14
N HIS A 201 -27.32 -15.98 18.81
CA HIS A 201 -28.46 -15.72 19.71
C HIS A 201 -29.67 -16.63 19.47
N ILE A 202 -29.57 -17.61 18.57
CA ILE A 202 -30.63 -18.61 18.36
C ILE A 202 -30.21 -19.93 19.04
N GLU A 203 -30.72 -20.10 20.26
CA GLU A 203 -30.98 -21.35 21.00
C GLU A 203 -29.79 -22.27 21.38
N GLU A 204 -29.39 -22.21 22.66
CA GLU A 204 -29.12 -23.40 23.50
C GLU A 204 -30.41 -23.82 24.22
#